data_AF-A0A4R4YBY0-F1
#
_entry.id   AF-A0A4R4YBY0-F1
#
_cell.length_a   1.000
_cell.length_b   1.000
_cell.length_c   1.000
_cell.angle_alpha   90.00
_cell.angle_beta   90.00
_cell.angle_gamma   90.00
#
_symmetry.space_group_name_H-M   'P 1'
#
loop_
_entity.id
_entity.type
_entity.pdbx_description
1 polymer ?
#
loop_
_entity_poly.entity_id
_entity_poly.type
_entity_poly.pdbx_seq_one_letter_code
_entity_poly.pdbx_strand_id
1 'polypeptide(L)'
;MKTPIRAAVSAVALATAVAGCTSSTGGASPPASPLGAVRLVAYDSCDELLAGLRERAARNVGAYGFGGVMPLSPVAARADAAAESKAYSGAPEHSTTNVHEEGVDEPDMVKTDGDRVLTVTDGTLRVIDTATRKVTSSLKLTEGDAPGVPGDLLVSGDRALVLLRGGDIMYKSVDAMPPGDTRYVLVDLAGTPKVLNTVRTGDSYVDARMVGSTVRLVTRGRPAITFPDPGPDATEAERIKQNQDAVRRAPAEAWLPTVEIADATGAARKESVPCERVSHPADYTGTSMLTVHTIDLARGLTDTGTDPIALAADGDIVYGTGRSLYVASNPRWWL
;
A
#
# COMPACT_ATOMS: atom_id res chain seq x y z
N MET A 1 66.19 57.28 -4.49
CA MET A 1 65.28 56.46 -5.35
C MET A 1 65.10 55.10 -4.70
N LYS A 2 63.85 54.73 -4.42
CA LYS A 2 63.31 53.41 -4.01
C LYS A 2 63.84 52.78 -2.69
N THR A 3 63.20 53.18 -1.59
CA THR A 3 62.86 52.34 -0.41
C THR A 3 61.82 51.26 -0.79
N PRO A 4 61.46 50.24 0.04
CA PRO A 4 61.95 49.92 1.39
C PRO A 4 62.14 48.41 1.74
N ILE A 5 63.00 48.20 2.75
CA ILE A 5 62.75 47.47 4.03
C ILE A 5 62.05 46.10 3.96
N ARG A 6 62.80 45.05 4.31
CA ARG A 6 62.27 43.92 5.07
C ARG A 6 63.08 43.74 6.35
N ALA A 7 62.39 43.89 7.48
CA ALA A 7 62.95 43.73 8.80
C ALA A 7 63.08 42.24 9.18
N ALA A 8 64.22 41.98 9.81
CA ALA A 8 64.61 40.90 10.71
C ALA A 8 63.58 40.69 11.87
N VAL A 9 63.51 39.64 12.71
CA VAL A 9 64.23 38.38 13.00
C VAL A 9 63.49 37.72 14.20
N SER A 10 63.50 36.38 14.33
CA SER A 10 63.34 35.54 15.56
C SER A 10 61.99 35.53 16.33
N ALA A 11 61.54 34.50 17.08
CA ALA A 11 62.04 33.17 17.46
C ALA A 11 60.96 32.41 18.29
N VAL A 12 61.03 31.06 18.25
CA VAL A 12 60.73 30.06 19.31
C VAL A 12 59.28 29.59 19.58
N ALA A 13 59.23 28.28 19.86
CA ALA A 13 58.15 27.31 19.98
C ALA A 13 57.38 27.33 21.32
N LEU A 14 56.16 26.76 21.36
CA LEU A 14 55.85 25.53 22.12
C LEU A 14 54.37 25.09 22.02
N ALA A 15 54.21 23.76 22.10
CA ALA A 15 53.13 23.01 22.74
C ALA A 15 51.82 22.68 22.00
N THR A 16 51.64 21.36 21.87
CA THR A 16 50.51 20.53 21.48
C THR A 16 49.25 20.69 22.32
N ALA A 17 48.09 20.67 21.67
CA ALA A 17 46.85 20.09 22.20
C ALA A 17 46.08 19.42 21.05
N VAL A 18 46.07 18.09 21.05
CA VAL A 18 45.28 17.26 20.14
C VAL A 18 43.84 17.26 20.65
N ALA A 19 42.96 18.06 20.03
CA ALA A 19 41.53 17.96 20.25
C ALA A 19 40.96 16.99 19.21
N GLY A 20 40.53 15.82 19.68
CA GLY A 20 40.06 14.70 18.87
C GLY A 20 38.83 15.05 18.05
N CYS A 21 38.92 14.83 16.74
CA CYS A 21 37.78 14.48 15.94
C CYS A 21 37.35 13.08 16.40
N THR A 22 36.24 12.99 17.15
CA THR A 22 35.52 11.73 17.28
C THR A 22 34.98 11.38 15.89
N SER A 23 35.74 10.57 15.18
CA SER A 23 35.27 9.86 14.00
C SER A 23 34.12 9.00 14.46
N SER A 24 32.88 9.44 14.15
CA SER A 24 31.73 8.56 14.20
C SER A 24 32.09 7.36 13.34
N THR A 25 32.16 6.20 13.98
CA THR A 25 32.30 4.92 13.30
C THR A 25 31.12 4.82 12.34
N GLY A 26 31.41 5.07 11.06
CA GLY A 26 30.47 4.86 9.98
C GLY A 26 29.97 3.44 10.08
N GLY A 27 28.71 3.29 10.47
CA GLY A 27 28.00 2.03 10.26
C GLY A 27 28.14 1.73 8.78
N ALA A 28 28.77 0.61 8.45
CA ALA A 28 28.88 0.17 7.07
C ALA A 28 27.45 0.14 6.51
N SER A 29 27.18 0.96 5.48
CA SER A 29 25.95 0.78 4.71
C SER A 29 25.90 -0.70 4.30
N PRO A 30 24.78 -1.41 4.55
CA PRO A 30 24.67 -2.79 4.11
C PRO A 30 25.01 -2.83 2.62
N PRO A 31 25.74 -3.87 2.16
CA PRO A 31 26.11 -3.97 0.75
C PRO A 31 24.84 -3.86 -0.09
N ALA A 32 24.79 -2.88 -0.99
CA ALA A 32 23.72 -2.76 -1.94
C ALA A 32 23.71 -4.04 -2.78
N SER A 33 22.79 -4.95 -2.49
CA SER A 33 22.49 -6.04 -3.40
C SER A 33 22.04 -5.39 -4.70
N PRO A 34 22.74 -5.57 -5.82
CA PRO A 34 22.18 -5.18 -7.09
C PRO A 34 20.94 -6.05 -7.26
N LEU A 35 19.76 -5.45 -7.06
CA LEU A 35 18.58 -5.88 -7.81
C LEU A 35 19.09 -5.91 -9.25
N GLY A 36 19.11 -7.07 -9.91
CA GLY A 36 19.65 -7.17 -11.27
C GLY A 36 18.90 -6.25 -12.24
N ALA A 37 18.77 -6.63 -13.50
CA ALA A 37 17.81 -5.95 -14.37
C ALA A 37 16.36 -6.34 -13.98
N VAL A 38 15.91 -5.98 -12.77
CA VAL A 38 14.48 -6.00 -12.40
C VAL A 38 13.86 -4.84 -13.16
N ARG A 39 13.42 -5.13 -14.37
CA ARG A 39 12.75 -4.16 -15.25
C ARG A 39 11.31 -4.57 -15.39
N LEU A 40 10.43 -3.60 -15.20
CA LEU A 40 9.05 -3.72 -15.63
C LEU A 40 9.03 -3.51 -17.13
N VAL A 41 8.45 -4.48 -17.84
CA VAL A 41 8.28 -4.43 -19.29
C VAL A 41 6.83 -4.06 -19.55
N ALA A 42 6.62 -3.02 -20.36
CA ALA A 42 5.32 -2.68 -20.90
C ALA A 42 5.05 -3.54 -22.14
N TYR A 43 3.78 -3.83 -22.41
CA TYR A 43 3.38 -4.48 -23.65
C TYR A 43 3.33 -3.46 -24.80
N ASP A 44 3.59 -3.90 -26.03
CA ASP A 44 3.53 -3.02 -27.20
C ASP A 44 2.08 -2.78 -27.65
N SER A 45 1.13 -3.62 -27.20
CA SER A 45 -0.31 -3.44 -27.43
C SER A 45 -1.18 -4.16 -26.39
N CYS A 46 -2.47 -3.80 -26.33
CA CYS A 46 -3.42 -4.51 -25.47
C CYS A 46 -3.63 -5.97 -25.90
N ASP A 47 -3.52 -6.28 -27.19
CA ASP A 47 -3.65 -7.64 -27.69
C ASP A 47 -2.50 -8.53 -27.21
N GLU A 48 -1.28 -8.01 -27.18
CA GLU A 48 -0.11 -8.72 -26.64
C GLU A 48 -0.20 -8.90 -25.13
N LEU A 49 -0.64 -7.87 -24.39
CA LEU A 49 -0.95 -7.97 -22.96
C LEU A 49 -1.90 -9.15 -22.71
N LEU A 50 -3.01 -9.16 -23.44
CA LEU A 50 -4.05 -10.15 -23.26
C LEU A 50 -3.59 -11.56 -23.64
N ALA A 51 -2.84 -11.69 -24.75
CA ALA A 51 -2.25 -12.95 -25.16
C ALA A 51 -1.29 -13.49 -24.09
N GLY A 52 -0.40 -12.64 -23.57
CA GLY A 52 0.53 -12.97 -22.50
C GLY A 52 -0.20 -13.43 -21.23
N LEU A 53 -1.14 -12.63 -20.73
CA LEU A 53 -1.95 -12.95 -19.55
C LEU A 53 -2.67 -14.29 -19.68
N ARG A 54 -3.36 -14.53 -20.79
CA ARG A 54 -4.07 -15.79 -21.07
C ARG A 54 -3.12 -16.98 -21.10
N GLU A 55 -1.97 -16.83 -21.74
CA GLU A 55 -0.99 -17.91 -21.87
C GLU A 55 -0.42 -18.31 -20.51
N ARG A 56 0.01 -17.34 -19.69
CA ARG A 56 0.55 -17.62 -18.34
C ARG A 56 -0.55 -18.13 -17.42
N ALA A 57 -1.71 -17.48 -17.40
CA ALA A 57 -2.83 -17.88 -16.54
C ALA A 57 -3.31 -19.31 -16.86
N ALA A 58 -3.38 -19.70 -18.14
CA ALA A 58 -3.77 -21.06 -18.52
C ALA A 58 -2.74 -22.13 -18.08
N ARG A 59 -1.47 -21.76 -17.91
CA ARG A 59 -0.46 -22.65 -17.32
C ARG A 59 -0.57 -22.79 -15.80
N ASN A 60 -1.16 -21.80 -15.14
CA ASN A 60 -1.26 -21.71 -13.68
C ASN A 60 -2.68 -21.91 -13.13
N VAL A 61 -3.66 -22.22 -13.98
CA VAL A 61 -5.03 -22.53 -13.56
C VAL A 61 -5.16 -24.02 -13.21
N GLY A 62 -5.68 -24.31 -12.02
CA GLY A 62 -5.92 -25.67 -11.53
C GLY A 62 -7.37 -26.13 -11.73
N ALA A 63 -7.69 -27.32 -11.22
CA ALA A 63 -9.04 -27.89 -11.28
C ALA A 63 -10.10 -27.04 -10.55
N TYR A 64 -9.67 -26.19 -9.62
CA TYR A 64 -10.51 -25.31 -8.81
C TYR A 64 -10.33 -23.81 -9.15
N GLY A 65 -9.73 -23.50 -10.31
CA GLY A 65 -9.48 -22.13 -10.76
C GLY A 65 -8.12 -21.59 -10.34
N PHE A 66 -8.06 -20.30 -9.96
CA PHE A 66 -6.84 -19.63 -9.53
C PHE A 66 -6.66 -19.74 -8.00
N GLY A 67 -5.78 -20.64 -7.57
CA GLY A 67 -5.51 -20.93 -6.17
C GLY A 67 -5.60 -22.42 -5.88
N GLY A 68 -4.53 -22.99 -5.33
CA GLY A 68 -4.53 -24.36 -4.83
C GLY A 68 -5.52 -24.48 -3.66
N VAL A 69 -6.16 -25.64 -3.54
CA VAL A 69 -6.86 -26.00 -2.31
C VAL A 69 -5.81 -26.06 -1.20
N MET A 70 -5.77 -25.08 -0.30
CA MET A 70 -5.17 -25.29 1.01
C MET A 70 -6.13 -26.23 1.77
N PRO A 71 -5.78 -27.51 2.01
CA PRO A 71 -6.54 -28.28 2.98
C PRO A 71 -6.48 -27.49 4.30
N LEU A 72 -7.64 -27.20 4.88
CA LEU A 72 -7.78 -26.62 6.22
C LEU A 72 -7.11 -27.57 7.23
N SER A 73 -5.80 -27.44 7.43
CA SER A 73 -5.08 -28.06 8.53
C SER A 73 -5.02 -27.04 9.66
N PRO A 74 -5.50 -27.37 10.88
CA PRO A 74 -5.48 -26.43 11.99
C PRO A 74 -4.03 -26.10 12.37
N VAL A 75 -3.61 -24.86 12.12
CA VAL A 75 -2.34 -24.34 12.62
C VAL A 75 -2.52 -24.07 14.12
N ALA A 76 -1.98 -24.98 14.93
CA ALA A 76 -1.89 -24.81 16.37
C ALA A 76 -1.08 -23.55 16.69
N ALA A 77 -1.75 -22.58 17.32
CA ALA A 77 -1.13 -21.39 17.86
C ALA A 77 -0.06 -21.78 18.90
N ARG A 78 1.20 -21.44 18.61
CA ARG A 78 2.24 -21.35 19.63
C ARG A 78 2.44 -19.88 19.97
N ALA A 79 1.81 -19.46 21.06
CA ALA A 79 2.22 -18.28 21.81
C ALA A 79 3.48 -18.65 22.60
N ASP A 80 4.52 -17.81 22.50
CA ASP A 80 5.25 -17.23 23.64
C ASP A 80 6.61 -16.68 23.19
N ALA A 81 6.77 -15.35 23.31
CA ALA A 81 8.02 -14.71 23.71
C ALA A 81 7.70 -13.25 24.10
N ALA A 82 7.53 -13.02 25.40
CA ALA A 82 7.50 -11.68 25.98
C ALA A 82 8.89 -11.06 25.89
N ALA A 83 9.00 -9.87 25.29
CA ALA A 83 10.21 -9.06 25.33
C ALA A 83 10.03 -7.95 26.38
N GLU A 84 10.92 -7.94 27.37
CA GLU A 84 10.98 -6.94 28.44
C GLU A 84 11.32 -5.54 27.88
N SER A 85 10.54 -4.53 28.27
CA SER A 85 10.78 -3.14 27.94
C SER A 85 11.77 -2.50 28.92
N LYS A 86 12.93 -2.07 28.43
CA LYS A 86 13.81 -1.13 29.14
C LYS A 86 13.34 0.29 28.85
N ALA A 87 13.00 1.03 29.90
CA ALA A 87 12.63 2.43 29.83
C ALA A 87 13.82 3.29 29.36
N TYR A 88 13.63 4.07 28.29
CA TYR A 88 14.54 5.12 27.86
C TYR A 88 13.97 6.46 28.32
N SER A 89 14.73 7.21 29.12
CA SER A 89 14.37 8.55 29.58
C SER A 89 14.76 9.60 28.54
N GLY A 90 13.78 10.38 28.08
CA GLY A 90 13.97 11.54 27.18
C GLY A 90 13.09 11.47 25.94
N ALA A 91 11.77 11.64 26.12
CA ALA A 91 10.82 11.71 25.02
C ALA A 91 10.77 13.12 24.42
N PRO A 92 10.68 13.27 23.08
CA PRO A 92 10.28 14.53 22.45
C PRO A 92 8.88 14.97 22.93
N GLU A 93 8.54 16.26 22.78
CA GLU A 93 7.27 16.83 23.27
C GLU A 93 6.01 16.25 22.59
N HIS A 94 6.16 15.48 21.51
CA HIS A 94 5.11 14.66 20.91
C HIS A 94 5.68 13.36 20.29
N SER A 95 4.85 12.31 20.24
CA SER A 95 5.18 11.07 19.55
C SER A 95 4.72 11.18 18.09
N THR A 96 5.65 11.18 17.15
CA THR A 96 5.36 10.69 15.80
C THR A 96 5.20 9.17 15.91
N THR A 97 4.28 8.55 15.17
CA THR A 97 4.36 7.09 15.00
C THR A 97 5.72 6.79 14.37
N ASN A 98 6.37 5.72 14.81
CA ASN A 98 7.74 5.38 14.43
C ASN A 98 7.81 5.07 12.94
N VAL A 99 8.05 6.11 12.14
CA VAL A 99 8.23 5.99 10.72
C VAL A 99 9.47 5.12 10.46
N HIS A 100 9.30 3.98 9.80
CA HIS A 100 10.41 3.05 9.54
C HIS A 100 11.50 3.67 8.65
N GLU A 101 11.14 4.67 7.83
CA GLU A 101 12.04 5.43 6.95
C GLU A 101 11.78 6.93 7.08
N GLU A 102 12.83 7.75 7.10
CA GLU A 102 12.67 9.20 7.21
C GLU A 102 11.81 9.76 6.06
N GLY A 103 10.72 10.46 6.42
CA GLY A 103 9.82 11.10 5.47
C GLY A 103 8.83 10.18 4.74
N VAL A 104 8.66 8.93 5.20
CA VAL A 104 7.74 7.95 4.59
C VAL A 104 6.66 7.49 5.56
N ASP A 105 5.52 8.15 5.57
CA ASP A 105 4.43 7.82 6.49
C ASP A 105 3.68 6.52 6.11
N GLU A 106 3.21 5.80 7.13
CA GLU A 106 2.43 4.54 7.00
C GLU A 106 0.98 4.77 7.47
N PRO A 107 -0.03 4.05 6.96
CA PRO A 107 -1.39 4.16 7.48
C PRO A 107 -1.47 3.68 8.92
N ASP A 108 -1.93 4.55 9.83
CA ASP A 108 -2.15 4.21 11.25
C ASP A 108 -3.59 4.54 11.65
N MET A 109 -4.15 3.81 12.61
CA MET A 109 -5.48 4.11 13.18
C MET A 109 -5.53 5.45 13.91
N VAL A 110 -4.39 5.96 14.36
CA VAL A 110 -4.26 7.26 15.05
C VAL A 110 -3.12 8.04 14.41
N LYS A 111 -3.40 9.29 14.02
CA LYS A 111 -2.43 10.25 13.52
C LYS A 111 -2.46 11.52 14.34
N THR A 112 -1.35 12.26 14.34
CA THR A 112 -1.29 13.59 14.93
C THR A 112 -0.43 14.52 14.08
N ASP A 113 -0.82 15.79 14.04
CA ASP A 113 -0.06 16.88 13.42
C ASP A 113 0.47 17.90 14.45
N GLY A 114 0.41 17.55 15.75
CA GLY A 114 0.81 18.40 16.88
C GLY A 114 -0.34 19.19 17.51
N ASP A 115 -1.25 19.71 16.70
CA ASP A 115 -2.42 20.48 17.15
C ASP A 115 -3.67 19.60 17.29
N ARG A 116 -3.73 18.53 16.49
CA ARG A 116 -4.85 17.61 16.43
C ARG A 116 -4.37 16.17 16.57
N VAL A 117 -5.22 15.35 17.18
CA VAL A 117 -5.19 13.89 17.08
C VAL A 117 -6.38 13.46 16.24
N LEU A 118 -6.12 12.67 15.20
CA LEU A 118 -7.11 12.11 14.30
C LEU A 118 -7.18 10.60 14.51
N THR A 119 -8.38 10.06 14.64
CA THR A 119 -8.59 8.62 14.82
C THR A 119 -9.85 8.17 14.12
N VAL A 120 -9.87 6.93 13.66
CA VAL A 120 -11.06 6.31 13.09
C VAL A 120 -11.51 5.15 13.98
N THR A 121 -12.74 5.20 14.44
CA THR A 121 -13.33 4.17 15.30
C THR A 121 -14.81 4.02 14.95
N ASP A 122 -15.30 2.79 14.81
CA ASP A 122 -16.69 2.49 14.44
C ASP A 122 -17.16 3.23 13.17
N GLY A 123 -16.28 3.28 12.17
CA GLY A 123 -16.55 3.98 10.91
C GLY A 123 -16.69 5.50 11.06
N THR A 124 -16.23 6.08 12.17
CA THR A 124 -16.33 7.52 12.44
C THR A 124 -14.93 8.10 12.59
N LEU A 125 -14.60 9.08 11.76
CA LEU A 125 -13.42 9.92 11.95
C LEU A 125 -13.70 10.91 13.09
N ARG A 126 -12.77 11.00 14.04
CA ARG A 126 -12.82 11.95 15.14
C ARG A 126 -11.58 12.84 15.10
N VAL A 127 -11.79 14.14 15.31
CA VAL A 127 -10.71 15.12 15.47
C VAL A 127 -10.73 15.58 16.92
N ILE A 128 -9.58 15.44 17.58
CA ILE A 128 -9.38 15.76 18.98
C ILE A 128 -8.35 16.88 19.04
N ASP A 129 -8.67 17.97 19.71
CA ASP A 129 -7.73 19.07 19.94
C ASP A 129 -6.74 18.70 21.05
N THR A 130 -5.44 18.85 20.81
CA THR A 130 -4.40 18.40 21.75
C THR A 130 -4.33 19.27 23.00
N ALA A 131 -4.64 20.57 22.89
CA ALA A 131 -4.59 21.51 23.99
C ALA A 131 -5.73 21.28 25.02
N THR A 132 -6.95 21.10 24.52
CA THR A 132 -8.16 20.93 25.34
C THR A 132 -8.50 19.48 25.62
N ARG A 133 -7.93 18.54 24.86
CA ARG A 133 -8.21 17.08 24.92
C ARG A 133 -9.67 16.74 24.68
N LYS A 134 -10.36 17.56 23.89
CA LYS A 134 -11.77 17.39 23.55
C LYS A 134 -11.92 17.03 22.09
N VAL A 135 -12.91 16.19 21.81
CA VAL A 135 -13.39 15.97 20.44
C VAL A 135 -13.99 17.28 19.94
N THR A 136 -13.39 17.88 18.92
CA THR A 136 -13.85 19.14 18.32
C THR A 136 -14.77 18.89 17.13
N SER A 137 -14.57 17.78 16.42
CA SER A 137 -15.45 17.36 15.34
C SER A 137 -15.48 15.84 15.16
N SER A 138 -16.51 15.36 14.47
CA SER A 138 -16.67 13.95 14.11
C SER A 138 -17.39 13.84 12.77
N LEU A 139 -17.00 12.87 11.96
CA LEU A 139 -17.56 12.59 10.65
C LEU A 139 -17.82 11.08 10.50
N LYS A 140 -19.08 10.70 10.32
CA LYS A 140 -19.48 9.33 10.02
C LYS A 140 -19.11 9.01 8.57
N LEU A 141 -18.33 7.95 8.36
CA LEU A 141 -17.82 7.51 7.06
C LEU A 141 -18.49 6.23 6.55
N THR A 142 -19.31 5.59 7.38
CA THR A 142 -20.05 4.37 7.03
C THR A 142 -21.53 4.64 6.98
N GLU A 143 -22.18 4.09 5.95
CA GLU A 143 -23.63 3.91 5.94
C GLU A 143 -23.98 2.70 6.81
N GLY A 144 -24.93 2.88 7.73
CA GLY A 144 -25.35 1.84 8.67
C GLY A 144 -24.55 1.73 9.97
N ASP A 145 -25.09 0.93 10.88
CA ASP A 145 -24.59 0.71 12.25
C ASP A 145 -23.67 -0.51 12.36
N ALA A 146 -23.12 -0.99 11.24
CA ALA A 146 -22.20 -2.12 11.24
C ALA A 146 -20.97 -1.80 12.12
N PRO A 147 -20.78 -2.50 13.25
CA PRO A 147 -19.67 -2.22 14.15
C PRO A 147 -18.33 -2.61 13.50
N GLY A 148 -17.26 -1.90 13.84
CA GLY A 148 -15.92 -2.47 13.78
C GLY A 148 -15.24 -2.60 12.42
N VAL A 149 -15.51 -1.71 11.44
CA VAL A 149 -14.64 -1.61 10.26
C VAL A 149 -13.31 -0.99 10.70
N PRO A 150 -12.18 -1.73 10.70
CA PRO A 150 -10.88 -1.15 11.04
C PRO A 150 -10.56 -0.05 10.03
N GLY A 151 -10.15 1.10 10.54
CA GLY A 151 -9.84 2.28 9.75
C GLY A 151 -8.44 2.77 10.07
N ASP A 152 -7.57 2.77 9.07
CA ASP A 152 -6.29 3.46 9.15
C ASP A 152 -6.39 4.79 8.41
N LEU A 153 -5.49 5.73 8.69
CA LEU A 153 -5.49 7.03 8.04
C LEU A 153 -4.08 7.50 7.70
N LEU A 154 -4.01 8.25 6.61
CA LEU A 154 -2.86 9.05 6.18
C LEU A 154 -3.30 10.51 6.16
N VAL A 155 -2.47 11.42 6.69
CA VAL A 155 -2.83 12.83 6.88
C VAL A 155 -1.75 13.74 6.32
N SER A 156 -2.15 14.75 5.55
CA SER A 156 -1.26 15.81 5.06
C SER A 156 -1.98 17.15 5.15
N GLY A 157 -1.61 17.98 6.13
CA GLY A 157 -2.28 19.26 6.39
C GLY A 157 -3.76 19.06 6.71
N ASP A 158 -4.64 19.73 5.97
CA ASP A 158 -6.11 19.62 6.14
C ASP A 158 -6.76 18.56 5.27
N ARG A 159 -6.03 17.49 4.96
CA ARG A 159 -6.49 16.39 4.12
C ARG A 159 -6.18 15.06 4.78
N ALA A 160 -7.16 14.17 4.83
CA ALA A 160 -6.98 12.79 5.27
C ALA A 160 -7.47 11.82 4.20
N LEU A 161 -6.73 10.74 4.00
CA LEU A 161 -7.22 9.54 3.35
C LEU A 161 -7.51 8.50 4.42
N VAL A 162 -8.77 8.10 4.55
CA VAL A 162 -9.21 7.06 5.48
C VAL A 162 -9.38 5.74 4.74
N LEU A 163 -8.65 4.72 5.17
CA LEU A 163 -8.65 3.38 4.61
C LEU A 163 -9.58 2.50 5.44
N LEU A 164 -10.83 2.36 4.98
CA LEU A 164 -11.81 1.49 5.62
C LEU A 164 -11.67 0.09 5.03
N ARG A 165 -11.06 -0.82 5.79
CA ARG A 165 -10.82 -2.20 5.35
C ARG A 165 -12.04 -3.04 5.72
N GLY A 166 -12.63 -3.69 4.73
CA GLY A 166 -13.66 -4.69 4.99
C GLY A 166 -13.19 -5.72 5.99
N GLY A 167 -14.02 -6.04 6.99
CA GLY A 167 -13.65 -6.93 8.09
C GLY A 167 -12.98 -8.22 7.59
N ASP A 168 -11.85 -8.55 8.22
CA ASP A 168 -11.07 -9.74 7.92
C ASP A 168 -11.89 -11.01 8.18
N ILE A 169 -11.51 -12.11 7.51
CA ILE A 169 -12.24 -13.39 7.38
C ILE A 169 -12.53 -14.06 8.74
N MET A 170 -11.97 -13.55 9.83
CA MET A 170 -12.15 -14.04 11.21
C MET A 170 -13.53 -13.73 11.83
N TYR A 171 -14.36 -12.85 11.25
CA TYR A 171 -15.73 -12.61 11.72
C TYR A 171 -16.79 -13.47 11.00
N LYS A 172 -16.53 -14.77 10.81
CA LYS A 172 -17.53 -15.74 10.33
C LYS A 172 -18.36 -16.35 11.47
N SER A 173 -18.98 -15.52 12.31
CA SER A 173 -19.95 -16.03 13.31
C SER A 173 -21.25 -15.24 13.36
N VAL A 174 -21.48 -14.34 12.42
CA VAL A 174 -22.79 -13.71 12.18
C VAL A 174 -23.07 -13.76 10.68
N ASP A 175 -24.29 -14.11 10.32
CA ASP A 175 -24.75 -14.40 8.96
C ASP A 175 -24.21 -13.44 7.88
N ALA A 176 -23.71 -14.02 6.79
CA ALA A 176 -23.62 -13.45 5.43
C ALA A 176 -23.30 -11.94 5.31
N MET A 177 -22.31 -11.43 6.05
CA MET A 177 -21.75 -10.12 5.73
C MET A 177 -20.99 -10.24 4.39
N PRO A 178 -21.31 -9.44 3.35
CA PRO A 178 -20.48 -9.35 2.16
C PRO A 178 -19.02 -9.13 2.57
N PRO A 179 -18.02 -9.58 1.79
CA PRO A 179 -16.65 -9.11 1.97
C PRO A 179 -16.72 -7.61 2.15
N GLY A 180 -16.28 -7.09 3.31
CA GLY A 180 -16.55 -5.70 3.62
C GLY A 180 -16.01 -4.82 2.50
N ASP A 181 -16.84 -3.88 2.05
CA ASP A 181 -16.52 -2.99 0.93
C ASP A 181 -15.29 -2.15 1.30
N THR A 182 -14.11 -2.59 0.83
CA THR A 182 -12.86 -1.87 1.08
C THR A 182 -12.92 -0.57 0.30
N ARG A 183 -12.86 0.54 1.03
CA ARG A 183 -12.98 1.87 0.44
C ARG A 183 -12.01 2.85 1.06
N TYR A 184 -11.61 3.81 0.26
CA TYR A 184 -10.66 4.85 0.61
C TYR A 184 -11.37 6.19 0.52
N VAL A 185 -11.55 6.86 1.67
CA VAL A 185 -12.36 8.07 1.77
C VAL A 185 -11.43 9.27 1.91
N LEU A 186 -11.47 10.16 0.93
CA LEU A 186 -10.75 11.43 0.99
C LEU A 186 -11.61 12.44 1.75
N VAL A 187 -11.03 13.03 2.80
CA VAL A 187 -11.71 13.94 3.73
C VAL A 187 -11.00 15.29 3.74
N ASP A 188 -11.80 16.36 3.67
CA ASP A 188 -11.37 17.72 4.00
C ASP A 188 -11.51 17.93 5.51
N LEU A 189 -10.42 18.36 6.15
CA LEU A 189 -10.36 18.62 7.59
C LEU A 189 -10.41 20.12 7.92
N ALA A 190 -10.49 20.99 6.91
CA ALA A 190 -10.57 22.43 7.12
C ALA A 190 -11.93 22.79 7.76
N GLY A 191 -11.92 23.16 9.04
CA GLY A 191 -13.13 23.44 9.80
C GLY A 191 -13.91 22.17 10.14
N THR A 192 -15.18 22.11 9.74
CA THR A 192 -16.01 20.91 9.95
C THR A 192 -15.65 19.84 8.91
N PRO A 193 -15.21 18.64 9.32
CA PRO A 193 -14.78 17.62 8.37
C PRO A 193 -15.88 17.18 7.42
N LYS A 194 -15.53 16.96 6.16
CA LYS A 194 -16.47 16.52 5.11
C LYS A 194 -15.80 15.56 4.13
N VAL A 195 -16.58 14.60 3.64
CA VAL A 195 -16.14 13.70 2.56
C VAL A 195 -16.01 14.51 1.28
N LEU A 196 -14.87 14.35 0.60
CA LEU A 196 -14.64 14.86 -0.74
C LEU A 196 -14.95 13.79 -1.78
N ASN A 197 -14.38 12.59 -1.59
CA ASN A 197 -14.54 11.46 -2.48
C ASN A 197 -14.49 10.14 -1.73
N THR A 198 -15.14 9.13 -2.29
CA THR A 198 -14.98 7.73 -1.89
C THR A 198 -14.46 6.93 -3.07
N VAL A 199 -13.34 6.26 -2.89
CA VAL A 199 -12.72 5.37 -3.87
C VAL A 199 -13.01 3.94 -3.46
N ARG A 200 -13.47 3.11 -4.40
CA ARG A 200 -13.63 1.67 -4.23
C ARG A 200 -12.79 0.95 -5.27
N THR A 201 -12.08 -0.07 -4.80
CA THR A 201 -11.36 -1.00 -5.66
C THR A 201 -12.01 -2.36 -5.51
N GLY A 202 -12.23 -3.08 -6.62
CA GLY A 202 -12.67 -4.49 -6.57
C GLY A 202 -11.61 -5.45 -6.01
N ASP A 203 -10.44 -4.90 -5.64
CA ASP A 203 -9.22 -5.60 -5.28
C ASP A 203 -8.96 -5.54 -3.77
N SER A 204 -8.15 -6.48 -3.28
CA SER A 204 -7.76 -6.54 -1.87
C SER A 204 -6.70 -5.49 -1.55
N TYR A 205 -6.81 -4.80 -0.42
CA TYR A 205 -5.75 -3.93 0.09
C TYR A 205 -4.48 -4.76 0.42
N VAL A 206 -3.31 -4.25 0.02
CA VAL A 206 -2.01 -4.81 0.41
C VAL A 206 -1.37 -3.90 1.45
N ASP A 207 -1.04 -2.67 1.05
CA ASP A 207 -0.44 -1.68 1.93
C ASP A 207 -0.50 -0.27 1.29
N ALA A 208 -0.13 0.78 2.04
CA ALA A 208 0.09 2.11 1.47
C ALA A 208 1.28 2.82 2.13
N ARG A 209 1.92 3.74 1.39
CA ARG A 209 2.99 4.61 1.90
C ARG A 209 2.76 6.04 1.42
N MET A 210 3.07 7.03 2.25
CA MET A 210 2.95 8.44 1.89
C MET A 210 4.27 9.16 2.02
N VAL A 211 4.64 9.93 1.00
CA VAL A 211 5.82 10.81 1.01
C VAL A 211 5.36 12.23 0.72
N GLY A 212 5.59 13.14 1.67
CA GLY A 212 4.96 14.47 1.62
C GLY A 212 3.44 14.34 1.62
N SER A 213 2.77 14.84 0.59
CA SER A 213 1.32 14.68 0.38
C SER A 213 0.94 13.52 -0.55
N THR A 214 1.91 12.81 -1.12
CA THR A 214 1.65 11.78 -2.14
C THR A 214 1.55 10.39 -1.52
N VAL A 215 0.37 9.80 -1.60
CA VAL A 215 0.08 8.42 -1.19
C VAL A 215 0.28 7.48 -2.38
N ARG A 216 1.01 6.39 -2.15
CA ARG A 216 1.05 5.19 -2.97
C ARG A 216 0.28 4.09 -2.26
N LEU A 217 -0.90 3.79 -2.75
CA LEU A 217 -1.79 2.75 -2.23
C LEU A 217 -1.70 1.53 -3.14
N VAL A 218 -1.41 0.36 -2.58
CA VAL A 218 -1.23 -0.89 -3.31
C VAL A 218 -2.41 -1.81 -3.05
N THR A 219 -3.03 -2.27 -4.13
CA THR A 219 -4.10 -3.27 -4.11
C THR A 219 -3.73 -4.48 -4.97
N ARG A 220 -4.36 -5.61 -4.70
CA ARG A 220 -4.15 -6.87 -5.41
C ARG A 220 -5.46 -7.52 -5.80
N GLY A 221 -5.63 -7.71 -7.10
CA GLY A 221 -6.76 -8.39 -7.71
C GLY A 221 -6.42 -9.78 -8.22
N ARG A 222 -7.48 -10.51 -8.57
CA ARG A 222 -7.43 -11.72 -9.39
C ARG A 222 -8.29 -11.51 -10.63
N PRO A 223 -8.00 -12.21 -11.74
CA PRO A 223 -8.85 -12.11 -12.92
C PRO A 223 -10.29 -12.54 -12.60
N ALA A 224 -11.26 -11.72 -12.98
CA ALA A 224 -12.69 -11.95 -12.84
C ALA A 224 -13.20 -12.95 -13.90
N ILE A 225 -12.71 -14.19 -13.83
CA ILE A 225 -13.05 -15.27 -14.75
C ILE A 225 -14.00 -16.24 -14.05
N THR A 226 -15.21 -16.37 -14.59
CA THR A 226 -16.15 -17.41 -14.16
C THR A 226 -15.74 -18.75 -14.74
N PHE A 227 -15.36 -19.68 -13.88
CA PHE A 227 -15.06 -21.05 -14.27
C PHE A 227 -16.35 -21.86 -14.46
N PRO A 228 -16.43 -22.72 -15.49
CA PRO A 228 -17.61 -23.53 -15.75
C PRO A 228 -17.82 -24.56 -14.63
N ASP A 229 -19.09 -24.95 -14.40
CA ASP A 229 -19.38 -26.14 -13.58
C ASP A 229 -18.95 -27.38 -14.37
N PRO A 230 -17.98 -28.15 -13.85
CA PRO A 230 -17.49 -29.32 -14.56
C PRO A 230 -18.44 -30.52 -14.46
N GLY A 231 -19.46 -30.48 -13.58
CA GLY A 231 -20.34 -31.60 -13.31
C GLY A 231 -19.79 -32.59 -12.27
N PRO A 232 -20.64 -33.50 -11.76
CA PRO A 232 -20.32 -34.35 -10.62
C PRO A 232 -19.20 -35.35 -10.90
N ASP A 233 -19.12 -35.89 -12.13
CA ASP A 233 -18.22 -36.99 -12.48
C ASP A 233 -16.96 -36.56 -13.24
N ALA A 234 -16.75 -35.25 -13.44
CA ALA A 234 -15.59 -34.76 -14.18
C ALA A 234 -14.29 -35.06 -13.45
N THR A 235 -13.37 -35.67 -14.18
CA THR A 235 -11.99 -35.92 -13.75
C THR A 235 -11.25 -34.61 -13.54
N GLU A 236 -10.17 -34.64 -12.74
CA GLU A 236 -9.32 -33.47 -12.51
C GLU A 236 -8.77 -32.88 -13.82
N ALA A 237 -8.37 -33.74 -14.76
CA ALA A 237 -7.87 -33.32 -16.07
C ALA A 237 -8.94 -32.60 -16.91
N GLU A 238 -10.19 -33.06 -16.86
CA GLU A 238 -11.32 -32.40 -17.54
C GLU A 238 -11.61 -31.03 -16.92
N ARG A 239 -11.59 -30.93 -15.58
CA ARG A 239 -11.75 -29.66 -14.85
C ARG A 239 -10.68 -28.65 -15.25
N ILE A 240 -9.41 -29.07 -15.24
CA ILE A 240 -8.28 -28.22 -15.65
C ILE A 240 -8.47 -27.77 -17.10
N LYS A 241 -8.80 -28.68 -18.02
CA LYS A 241 -9.00 -28.34 -19.44
C LYS A 241 -10.12 -27.32 -19.63
N GLN A 242 -11.26 -27.50 -18.97
CA GLN A 242 -12.38 -26.55 -19.05
C GLN A 242 -12.00 -25.18 -18.48
N ASN A 243 -11.27 -25.15 -17.36
CA ASN A 243 -10.79 -23.90 -16.77
C ASN A 243 -9.79 -23.19 -17.69
N GLN A 244 -8.86 -23.94 -18.30
CA GLN A 244 -7.93 -23.41 -19.30
C GLN A 244 -8.66 -22.81 -20.50
N ASP A 245 -9.72 -23.45 -20.99
CA ASP A 245 -10.54 -22.93 -22.09
C ASP A 245 -11.28 -21.64 -21.69
N ALA A 246 -11.78 -21.56 -20.45
CA ALA A 246 -12.36 -20.33 -19.91
C ALA A 246 -11.33 -19.20 -19.85
N VAL A 247 -10.12 -19.48 -19.35
CA VAL A 247 -9.02 -18.50 -19.32
C VAL A 247 -8.68 -17.99 -20.72
N ARG A 248 -8.51 -18.90 -21.69
CA ARG A 248 -8.15 -18.51 -23.07
C ARG A 248 -9.21 -17.65 -23.76
N ARG A 249 -10.48 -17.72 -23.33
CA ARG A 249 -11.61 -16.96 -23.90
C ARG A 249 -11.94 -15.69 -23.13
N ALA A 250 -11.50 -15.57 -21.87
CA ALA A 250 -11.83 -14.42 -21.04
C ALA A 250 -11.39 -13.10 -21.72
N PRO A 251 -12.17 -12.01 -21.63
CA PRO A 251 -11.89 -10.75 -22.30
C PRO A 251 -11.02 -9.82 -21.43
N ALA A 252 -10.41 -8.77 -21.98
CA ALA A 252 -9.44 -7.92 -21.27
C ALA A 252 -9.97 -7.38 -19.93
N GLU A 253 -11.25 -7.03 -19.87
CA GLU A 253 -11.95 -6.52 -18.70
C GLU A 253 -11.96 -7.51 -17.53
N ALA A 254 -11.74 -8.81 -17.79
CA ALA A 254 -11.56 -9.79 -16.74
C ALA A 254 -10.24 -9.62 -15.99
N TRP A 255 -9.20 -9.02 -16.58
CA TRP A 255 -7.90 -8.80 -15.92
C TRP A 255 -7.67 -7.36 -15.49
N LEU A 256 -8.24 -6.38 -16.20
CA LEU A 256 -7.94 -4.98 -15.95
C LEU A 256 -8.57 -4.52 -14.62
N PRO A 257 -7.78 -3.96 -13.69
CA PRO A 257 -8.29 -3.43 -12.44
C PRO A 257 -9.31 -2.32 -12.70
N THR A 258 -10.34 -2.26 -11.85
CA THR A 258 -11.36 -1.21 -11.95
C THR A 258 -11.38 -0.36 -10.68
N VAL A 259 -11.54 0.94 -10.87
CA VAL A 259 -11.64 1.92 -9.80
C VAL A 259 -12.97 2.63 -9.94
N GLU A 260 -13.77 2.61 -8.88
CA GLU A 260 -14.98 3.42 -8.78
C GLU A 260 -14.72 4.60 -7.86
N ILE A 261 -15.10 5.79 -8.30
CA ILE A 261 -14.90 7.05 -7.57
C ILE A 261 -16.25 7.74 -7.47
N ALA A 262 -16.74 7.88 -6.25
CA ALA A 262 -17.91 8.67 -5.92
C ALA A 262 -17.48 10.05 -5.39
N ASP A 263 -18.18 11.10 -5.81
CA ASP A 263 -18.07 12.44 -5.22
C ASP A 263 -18.90 12.57 -3.92
N ALA A 264 -18.86 13.75 -3.31
CA ALA A 264 -19.59 14.04 -2.08
C ALA A 264 -21.13 13.98 -2.23
N THR A 265 -21.66 14.03 -3.46
CA THR A 265 -23.10 13.90 -3.75
C THR A 265 -23.53 12.45 -3.95
N GLY A 266 -22.56 11.53 -4.06
CA GLY A 266 -22.77 10.13 -4.39
C GLY A 266 -22.77 9.83 -5.89
N ALA A 267 -22.54 10.82 -6.75
CA ALA A 267 -22.36 10.57 -8.17
C ALA A 267 -21.05 9.82 -8.38
N ALA A 268 -21.14 8.63 -8.99
CA ALA A 268 -20.02 7.72 -9.16
C ALA A 268 -19.63 7.56 -10.63
N ARG A 269 -18.32 7.48 -10.88
CA ARG A 269 -17.74 7.05 -12.15
C ARG A 269 -16.91 5.80 -11.92
N LYS A 270 -16.91 4.90 -12.90
CA LYS A 270 -16.12 3.68 -12.88
C LYS A 270 -15.18 3.66 -14.09
N GLU A 271 -13.91 3.39 -13.83
CA GLU A 271 -12.86 3.36 -14.84
C GLU A 271 -12.03 2.09 -14.71
N SER A 272 -11.52 1.61 -15.84
CA SER A 272 -10.57 0.50 -15.87
C SER A 272 -9.16 1.04 -16.12
N VAL A 273 -8.16 0.43 -15.51
CA VAL A 273 -6.76 0.73 -15.84
C VAL A 273 -6.54 0.35 -17.30
N PRO A 274 -6.07 1.27 -18.15
CA PRO A 274 -5.92 0.98 -19.57
C PRO A 274 -4.67 0.10 -19.80
N CYS A 275 -4.66 -0.67 -20.88
CA CYS A 275 -3.67 -1.73 -21.12
C CYS A 275 -2.23 -1.18 -21.15
N GLU A 276 -2.03 0.02 -21.67
CA GLU A 276 -0.74 0.71 -21.74
C GLU A 276 -0.15 1.07 -20.36
N ARG A 277 -0.96 1.00 -19.30
CA ARG A 277 -0.53 1.19 -17.91
C ARG A 277 -0.33 -0.13 -17.17
N VAL A 278 -0.37 -1.25 -17.88
CA VAL A 278 -0.05 -2.57 -17.34
C VAL A 278 1.37 -2.97 -17.74
N SER A 279 2.19 -3.28 -16.75
CA SER A 279 3.53 -3.84 -16.95
C SER A 279 3.64 -5.24 -16.34
N HIS A 280 4.76 -5.91 -16.56
CA HIS A 280 5.03 -7.20 -15.92
C HIS A 280 6.54 -7.41 -15.68
N PRO A 281 6.92 -8.22 -14.68
CA PRO A 281 8.27 -8.76 -14.58
C PRO A 281 8.51 -9.82 -15.68
N ALA A 282 9.77 -10.21 -15.87
CA ALA A 282 10.12 -11.24 -16.86
C ALA A 282 9.33 -12.56 -16.67
N ASP A 283 9.16 -12.97 -15.41
CA ASP A 283 8.42 -14.17 -15.02
C ASP A 283 7.23 -13.81 -14.13
N TYR A 284 6.04 -14.32 -14.50
CA TYR A 284 4.79 -14.11 -13.76
C TYR A 284 3.76 -15.20 -14.08
N THR A 285 2.74 -15.33 -13.22
CA THR A 285 1.72 -16.38 -13.28
C THR A 285 0.51 -16.02 -14.15
N GLY A 286 0.23 -14.72 -14.33
CA GLY A 286 -0.98 -14.22 -14.99
C GLY A 286 -2.25 -14.39 -14.16
N THR A 287 -2.13 -14.83 -12.90
CA THR A 287 -3.26 -15.13 -12.01
C THR A 287 -3.51 -14.04 -10.96
N SER A 288 -2.69 -12.99 -10.94
CA SER A 288 -2.88 -11.82 -10.10
C SER A 288 -2.48 -10.54 -10.82
N MET A 289 -3.04 -9.43 -10.35
CA MET A 289 -2.76 -8.09 -10.81
C MET A 289 -2.55 -7.20 -9.58
N LEU A 290 -1.37 -6.61 -9.45
CA LEU A 290 -1.11 -5.53 -8.51
C LEU A 290 -1.50 -4.20 -9.13
N THR A 291 -2.10 -3.31 -8.35
CA THR A 291 -2.39 -1.93 -8.77
C THR A 291 -1.78 -0.97 -7.76
N VAL A 292 -0.99 -0.01 -8.25
CA VAL A 292 -0.48 1.11 -7.45
C VAL A 292 -1.25 2.36 -7.82
N HIS A 293 -2.04 2.85 -6.87
CA HIS A 293 -2.78 4.10 -6.93
C HIS A 293 -1.92 5.25 -6.40
N THR A 294 -1.92 6.38 -7.10
CA THR A 294 -1.19 7.60 -6.72
C THR A 294 -2.18 8.71 -6.40
N ILE A 295 -2.22 9.13 -5.15
CA ILE A 295 -3.14 10.17 -4.69
C ILE A 295 -2.32 11.28 -4.03
N ASP A 296 -2.40 12.50 -4.55
CA ASP A 296 -1.81 13.67 -3.90
C ASP A 296 -2.87 14.34 -3.02
N LEU A 297 -2.78 14.15 -1.69
CA LEU A 297 -3.77 14.66 -0.76
C LEU A 297 -3.93 16.18 -0.84
N ALA A 298 -2.85 16.92 -1.15
CA ALA A 298 -2.91 18.37 -1.26
C ALA A 298 -3.69 18.85 -2.50
N ARG A 299 -3.71 18.05 -3.57
CA ARG A 299 -4.43 18.36 -4.82
C ARG A 299 -5.80 17.70 -4.91
N GLY A 300 -6.03 16.63 -4.15
CA GLY A 300 -7.21 15.77 -4.27
C GLY A 300 -7.10 14.79 -5.43
N LEU A 301 -8.22 14.18 -5.82
CA LEU A 301 -8.27 13.27 -6.96
C LEU A 301 -8.16 14.06 -8.27
N THR A 302 -7.40 13.51 -9.22
CA THR A 302 -7.23 14.09 -10.56
C THR A 302 -8.42 13.79 -11.47
N ASP A 303 -8.44 14.33 -12.69
CA ASP A 303 -9.40 13.91 -13.73
C ASP A 303 -9.31 12.39 -13.99
N THR A 304 -8.09 11.84 -13.97
CA THR A 304 -7.81 10.40 -14.03
C THR A 304 -8.04 9.65 -12.71
N GLY A 305 -8.60 10.33 -11.71
CA GLY A 305 -8.91 9.75 -10.41
C GLY A 305 -7.66 9.51 -9.57
N THR A 306 -7.36 8.24 -9.35
CA THR A 306 -6.25 7.76 -8.50
C THR A 306 -4.96 7.45 -9.28
N ASP A 307 -4.87 7.85 -10.55
CA ASP A 307 -3.70 7.66 -11.41
C ASP A 307 -3.05 6.24 -11.31
N PRO A 308 -3.84 5.17 -11.53
CA PRO A 308 -3.39 3.80 -11.27
C PRO A 308 -2.39 3.29 -12.31
N ILE A 309 -1.33 2.60 -11.87
CA ILE A 309 -0.52 1.71 -12.72
C ILE A 309 -0.70 0.27 -12.26
N ALA A 310 -0.71 -0.68 -13.19
CA ALA A 310 -0.94 -2.08 -12.87
C ALA A 310 0.24 -2.96 -13.28
N LEU A 311 0.43 -4.06 -12.55
CA LEU A 311 1.49 -5.03 -12.78
C LEU A 311 0.89 -6.43 -12.78
N ALA A 312 1.10 -7.21 -13.85
CA ALA A 312 0.76 -8.62 -13.90
C ALA A 312 1.74 -9.42 -13.04
N ALA A 313 1.60 -9.32 -11.73
CA ALA A 313 2.47 -9.88 -10.72
C ALA A 313 1.70 -10.06 -9.41
N ASP A 314 2.23 -10.92 -8.55
CA ASP A 314 1.82 -11.01 -7.15
C ASP A 314 2.60 -10.01 -6.28
N GLY A 315 2.07 -9.71 -5.11
CA GLY A 315 2.71 -8.85 -4.12
C GLY A 315 1.97 -8.86 -2.80
N ASP A 316 2.72 -9.07 -1.74
CA ASP A 316 2.20 -9.35 -0.39
C ASP A 316 2.81 -8.43 0.66
N ILE A 317 3.98 -7.86 0.35
CA ILE A 317 4.75 -7.01 1.24
C ILE A 317 5.13 -5.76 0.47
N VAL A 318 4.86 -4.59 1.06
CA VAL A 318 5.24 -3.29 0.51
C VAL A 318 6.25 -2.64 1.44
N TYR A 319 7.28 -2.05 0.86
CA TYR A 319 8.24 -1.24 1.58
C TYR A 319 8.50 0.04 0.77
N GLY A 320 8.45 1.19 1.42
CA GLY A 320 8.62 2.50 0.80
C GLY A 320 9.84 3.23 1.34
N THR A 321 10.53 3.92 0.45
CA THR A 321 11.53 4.95 0.79
C THR A 321 11.03 6.28 0.24
N GLY A 322 11.69 7.39 0.57
CA GLY A 322 11.33 8.71 0.02
C GLY A 322 11.37 8.82 -1.52
N ARG A 323 11.93 7.82 -2.22
CA ARG A 323 12.11 7.85 -3.69
C ARG A 323 11.64 6.59 -4.42
N SER A 324 11.33 5.51 -3.71
CA SER A 324 11.09 4.21 -4.32
C SER A 324 10.12 3.39 -3.49
N LEU A 325 9.23 2.68 -4.18
CA LEU A 325 8.32 1.70 -3.61
C LEU A 325 8.76 0.31 -4.08
N TYR A 326 8.93 -0.60 -3.13
CA TYR A 326 9.27 -1.99 -3.36
C TYR A 326 8.06 -2.83 -3.00
N VAL A 327 7.66 -3.71 -3.92
CA VAL A 327 6.62 -4.72 -3.67
C VAL A 327 7.26 -6.08 -3.86
N ALA A 328 7.18 -6.92 -2.84
CA ALA A 328 7.72 -8.27 -2.85
C ALA A 328 6.58 -9.29 -2.68
N SER A 329 6.75 -10.44 -3.31
CA SER A 329 5.86 -11.59 -3.15
C SER A 329 6.63 -12.80 -2.66
N ASN A 330 5.95 -13.65 -1.90
CA ASN A 330 6.50 -14.92 -1.47
C ASN A 330 6.21 -16.01 -2.53
N PRO A 331 7.23 -16.52 -3.25
CA PRO A 331 7.03 -17.51 -4.31
C PRO A 331 6.50 -18.86 -3.79
N ARG A 332 6.50 -19.10 -2.46
CA ARG A 332 5.93 -20.31 -1.86
C ARG A 332 4.40 -20.42 -2.02
N TRP A 333 3.72 -19.37 -2.46
CA TRP A 333 2.27 -19.39 -2.74
C TRP A 333 1.94 -19.71 -4.20
N TRP A 334 2.97 -19.98 -5.02
CA TRP A 334 2.84 -20.38 -6.43
C TRP A 334 2.84 -21.91 -6.64
N LEU A 335 2.92 -22.70 -5.56
CA LEU A 335 2.96 -24.17 -5.57
C LEU A 335 1.71 -24.78 -4.95
#